data_AF-A0A0F9WZ24-F1
#
_entry.id   AF-A0A0F9WZ24-F1
#
_cell.length_a   1.000
_cell.length_b   1.000
_cell.length_c   1.000
_cell.angle_alpha   90.00
_cell.angle_beta   90.00
_cell.angle_gamma   90.00
#
_symmetry.space_group_name_H-M   'P 1'
#
loop_
_entity.id
_entity.type
_entity.pdbx_description
1 polymer ?
#
loop_
_entity_poly.entity_id
_entity_poly.type
_entity_poly.pdbx_seq_one_letter_code
_entity_poly.pdbx_strand_id
1 'polypeptide(L)'
;MHTSTWTSLLFLGLANLVPEASARPSTCPPPLKPGKALYMISNGARNSVIALPINSNGLLGQGTSTPTDGGGSNFVTVTNGKKEAAGPDALASQAALTISGNYLFAVNPGSNTVTMFSIDPKNPLRLTMLGQPVPVLGDFPNTVAASAKNNIVCVGSSGAKSGIACAPFSARGIGKMDQLRPVGLKQTTPPVGPTLTVSQVFFSGDEETLFTTVKGDPTTNVSGTLGVFPVDQPCDTRDTATVSTDGKLTKVDGTVVLFGSSTIQNSTDIFVTDPAFGAAVLSVDAESGAASIKGKATIEGQKATCWVAISPDTNTAFVTDVSFNRIVEVSTTDASIKSVTDLSANGDPGLIDLRAAGSFIYALSPGNGTTLPAVTVLDARSKKQVQHFQIKGLGASKSTQGAAVLL
;
A
#
# COMPACT_ATOMS: atom_id res chain seq x y z
N MET A 1 -83.00 42.32 -38.59
CA MET A 1 -82.77 42.13 -37.14
C MET A 1 -81.58 41.18 -36.99
N HIS A 2 -80.63 41.59 -36.15
CA HIS A 2 -79.35 40.97 -35.81
C HIS A 2 -79.48 39.49 -35.39
N THR A 3 -78.49 38.60 -35.51
CA THR A 3 -77.17 38.59 -34.84
C THR A 3 -76.21 37.56 -35.46
N SER A 4 -74.90 37.80 -35.43
CA SER A 4 -73.86 36.74 -35.40
C SER A 4 -72.62 37.26 -34.67
N THR A 5 -72.15 36.46 -33.72
CA THR A 5 -71.00 36.70 -32.82
C THR A 5 -69.73 36.08 -33.40
N TRP A 6 -68.65 36.84 -33.50
CA TRP A 6 -67.28 36.33 -33.62
C TRP A 6 -66.40 36.95 -32.53
N THR A 7 -65.73 36.10 -31.76
CA THR A 7 -64.83 36.46 -30.67
C THR A 7 -63.40 36.50 -31.22
N SER A 8 -62.76 37.68 -31.25
CA SER A 8 -61.37 37.84 -31.66
C SER A 8 -60.43 37.89 -30.45
N LEU A 9 -59.35 37.11 -30.55
CA LEU A 9 -58.19 37.09 -29.65
C LEU A 9 -57.46 38.45 -29.67
N LEU A 10 -57.03 38.90 -28.49
CA LEU A 10 -56.00 39.93 -28.31
C LEU A 10 -54.77 39.30 -27.65
N PHE A 11 -53.66 39.26 -28.41
CA PHE A 11 -52.33 38.90 -27.95
C PHE A 11 -51.74 40.06 -27.13
N LEU A 12 -51.36 39.79 -25.88
CA LEU A 12 -50.51 40.67 -25.06
C LEU A 12 -49.11 40.04 -24.96
N GLY A 13 -48.14 40.66 -25.65
CA GLY A 13 -46.73 40.29 -25.55
C GLY A 13 -46.12 40.87 -24.27
N LEU A 14 -45.74 39.98 -23.34
CA LEU A 14 -44.90 40.30 -22.19
C LEU A 14 -43.46 39.91 -22.50
N ALA A 15 -42.58 40.91 -22.64
CA ALA A 15 -41.15 40.72 -22.73
C ALA A 15 -40.59 40.33 -21.35
N ASN A 16 -40.16 39.08 -21.20
CA ASN A 16 -39.39 38.64 -20.04
C ASN A 16 -37.91 38.94 -20.27
N LEU A 17 -37.39 39.93 -19.56
CA LEU A 17 -35.94 40.13 -19.39
C LEU A 17 -35.43 39.06 -18.42
N VAL A 18 -34.76 38.03 -18.97
CA VAL A 18 -33.99 37.08 -18.17
C VAL A 18 -32.67 37.76 -17.80
N PRO A 19 -32.31 37.91 -16.51
CA PRO A 19 -30.95 38.29 -16.17
C PRO A 19 -30.04 37.10 -16.48
N GLU A 20 -29.11 37.27 -17.41
CA GLU A 20 -27.97 36.38 -17.55
C GLU A 20 -27.15 36.45 -16.26
N ALA A 21 -27.44 35.54 -15.33
CA ALA A 21 -26.53 35.23 -14.25
C ALA A 21 -25.27 34.61 -14.89
N SER A 22 -24.25 35.43 -15.08
CA SER A 22 -22.90 34.98 -15.40
C SER A 22 -22.37 34.14 -14.23
N ALA A 23 -22.74 32.86 -14.21
CA ALA A 23 -22.11 31.87 -13.36
C ALA A 23 -20.72 31.61 -13.95
N ARG A 24 -19.71 32.32 -13.43
CA ARG A 24 -18.32 31.93 -13.63
C ARG A 24 -18.17 30.49 -13.12
N PRO A 25 -17.58 29.56 -13.89
CA PRO A 25 -17.22 28.25 -13.37
C PRO A 25 -16.05 28.43 -12.39
N SER A 26 -16.35 28.80 -11.16
CA SER A 26 -15.39 28.79 -10.05
C SER A 26 -15.47 27.43 -9.37
N THR A 27 -14.86 26.43 -10.00
CA THR A 27 -14.56 25.18 -9.31
C THR A 27 -13.13 24.80 -9.63
N CYS A 28 -12.17 25.53 -9.05
CA CYS A 28 -10.91 24.89 -8.71
C CYS A 28 -11.27 23.68 -7.84
N PRO A 29 -10.81 22.47 -8.17
CA PRO A 29 -10.96 21.33 -7.28
C PRO A 29 -10.46 21.72 -5.89
N PRO A 30 -11.16 21.32 -4.80
CA PRO A 30 -10.67 21.57 -3.46
C PRO A 30 -9.23 21.03 -3.33
N PRO A 31 -8.32 21.76 -2.69
CA PRO A 31 -6.94 21.33 -2.56
C PRO A 31 -6.87 19.96 -1.89
N LEU A 32 -6.10 19.05 -2.49
CA LEU A 32 -5.90 17.72 -1.93
C LEU A 32 -5.20 17.85 -0.57
N LYS A 33 -5.78 17.20 0.44
CA LYS A 33 -5.25 17.25 1.81
C LYS A 33 -4.01 16.36 1.92
N PRO A 34 -2.93 16.80 2.59
CA PRO A 34 -1.67 16.06 2.69
C PRO A 34 -1.72 14.80 3.58
N GLY A 35 -2.86 14.50 4.20
CA GLY A 35 -3.00 13.49 5.25
C GLY A 35 -2.84 14.09 6.64
N LYS A 36 -3.09 13.26 7.66
CA LYS A 36 -3.11 13.63 9.09
C LYS A 36 -2.01 12.95 9.89
N ALA A 37 -1.64 11.72 9.53
CA ALA A 37 -0.57 10.98 10.19
C ALA A 37 0.02 9.91 9.26
N LEU A 38 1.32 9.70 9.39
CA LEU A 38 2.09 8.63 8.78
C LEU A 38 2.40 7.57 9.86
N TYR A 39 2.17 6.31 9.54
CA TYR A 39 2.43 5.19 10.42
C TYR A 39 3.42 4.21 9.81
N MET A 40 4.23 3.60 10.66
CA MET A 40 5.19 2.54 10.35
C MET A 40 5.32 1.60 11.54
N ILE A 41 5.91 0.42 11.35
CA ILE A 41 6.25 -0.48 12.46
C ILE A 41 7.74 -0.38 12.78
N SER A 42 8.11 -0.43 14.06
CA SER A 42 9.51 -0.48 14.48
C SER A 42 10.19 -1.81 14.13
N ASN A 43 9.39 -2.89 14.03
CA ASN A 43 9.81 -4.28 13.81
C ASN A 43 10.95 -4.72 14.76
N GLY A 44 11.02 -4.14 15.96
CA GLY A 44 11.93 -4.59 17.00
C GLY A 44 11.44 -5.86 17.69
N ALA A 45 12.29 -6.47 18.53
CA ALA A 45 11.90 -7.63 19.35
C ALA A 45 10.63 -7.37 20.19
N ARG A 46 10.41 -6.11 20.58
CA ARG A 46 9.11 -5.58 21.01
C ARG A 46 8.62 -4.67 19.90
N ASN A 47 7.71 -5.16 19.07
CA ASN A 47 7.23 -4.39 17.93
C ASN A 47 6.26 -3.30 18.40
N SER A 48 6.22 -2.20 17.67
CA SER A 48 5.39 -1.05 17.97
C SER A 48 5.01 -0.32 16.68
N VAL A 49 3.86 0.34 16.69
CA VAL A 49 3.46 1.27 15.65
C VAL A 49 4.00 2.65 16.02
N ILE A 50 4.83 3.20 15.15
CA ILE A 50 5.31 4.58 15.21
C ILE A 50 4.30 5.43 14.43
N ALA A 51 3.80 6.50 15.05
CA ALA A 51 2.88 7.45 14.42
C ALA A 51 3.53 8.84 14.38
N LEU A 52 3.66 9.42 13.18
CA LEU A 52 4.17 10.77 12.95
C LEU A 52 3.02 11.66 12.47
N PRO A 53 2.79 12.86 13.05
CA PRO A 53 1.75 13.75 12.56
C PRO A 53 2.16 14.34 11.21
N ILE A 54 1.20 14.49 10.32
CA ILE A 54 1.34 15.26 9.08
C ILE A 54 0.65 16.61 9.32
N ASN A 55 1.45 17.68 9.32
CA ASN A 55 0.93 19.03 9.50
C ASN A 55 0.17 19.50 8.25
N SER A 56 -0.57 20.60 8.35
CA SER A 56 -1.35 21.15 7.22
C SER A 56 -0.51 21.53 6.00
N ASN A 57 0.80 21.72 6.17
CA ASN A 57 1.77 21.96 5.09
C ASN A 57 2.38 20.67 4.52
N GLY A 58 1.91 19.49 4.94
CA GLY A 58 2.40 18.18 4.54
C GLY A 58 3.67 17.71 5.21
N LEU A 59 4.28 18.52 6.08
CA LEU A 59 5.52 18.15 6.76
C LEU A 59 5.26 17.35 8.04
N LEU A 60 6.19 16.45 8.35
CA LEU A 60 6.16 15.59 9.52
C LEU A 60 6.60 16.32 10.78
N GLY A 61 6.01 15.93 11.91
CA GLY A 61 6.38 16.39 13.25
C GLY A 61 6.83 15.25 14.18
N GLN A 62 7.07 15.59 15.45
CA GLN A 62 7.41 14.62 16.50
C GLN A 62 6.30 13.61 16.71
N GLY A 63 6.67 12.34 16.81
CA GLY A 63 5.74 11.22 16.84
C GLY A 63 5.55 10.54 18.18
N THR A 64 4.74 9.49 18.17
CA THR A 64 4.49 8.57 19.28
C THR A 64 4.84 7.14 18.87
N SER A 65 4.94 6.24 19.85
CA SER A 65 5.14 4.80 19.63
C SER A 65 4.14 4.05 20.51
N THR A 66 3.37 3.14 19.90
CA THR A 66 2.37 2.33 20.59
C THR A 66 2.73 0.85 20.43
N PRO A 67 2.93 0.07 21.51
CA PRO A 67 3.26 -1.35 21.42
C PRO A 67 2.19 -2.15 20.68
N THR A 68 2.62 -3.13 19.88
CA THR A 68 1.71 -4.11 19.26
C THR A 68 1.47 -5.34 20.11
N ASP A 69 2.16 -5.47 21.25
CA ASP A 69 2.27 -6.68 22.06
C ASP A 69 2.74 -7.94 21.30
N GLY A 70 3.29 -7.75 20.09
CA GLY A 70 3.95 -8.77 19.30
C GLY A 70 5.45 -8.52 19.12
N GLY A 71 6.12 -9.47 18.48
CA GLY A 71 7.54 -9.41 18.15
C GLY A 71 7.78 -9.14 16.67
N GLY A 72 8.76 -8.29 16.37
CA GLY A 72 9.33 -8.14 15.04
C GLY A 72 10.34 -9.24 14.72
N SER A 73 10.70 -9.36 13.46
CA SER A 73 11.72 -10.30 12.98
C SER A 73 12.23 -9.89 11.60
N ASN A 74 13.32 -10.50 11.18
CA ASN A 74 13.97 -10.22 9.91
C ASN A 74 14.06 -11.51 9.09
N PHE A 75 13.91 -11.39 7.76
CA PHE A 75 14.33 -12.49 6.90
C PHE A 75 15.85 -12.68 7.02
N VAL A 76 16.33 -13.81 6.50
CA VAL A 76 17.75 -14.17 6.56
C VAL A 76 18.38 -13.98 5.18
N THR A 77 19.53 -13.34 5.14
CA THR A 77 20.43 -13.33 3.98
C THR A 77 21.55 -14.34 4.17
N VAL A 78 22.01 -14.96 3.08
CA VAL A 78 23.17 -15.86 3.10
C VAL A 78 24.35 -15.19 2.40
N THR A 79 25.36 -14.80 3.18
CA THR A 79 26.59 -14.17 2.67
C THR A 79 27.77 -15.06 3.03
N ASN A 80 28.54 -15.50 2.04
CA ASN A 80 29.70 -16.41 2.24
C ASN A 80 29.36 -17.66 3.09
N GLY A 81 28.17 -18.23 2.87
CA GLY A 81 27.69 -19.40 3.60
C GLY A 81 27.20 -19.13 5.03
N LYS A 82 27.24 -17.89 5.52
CA LYS A 82 26.71 -17.49 6.83
C LYS A 82 25.31 -16.90 6.71
N LYS A 83 24.42 -17.35 7.60
CA LYS A 83 23.07 -16.81 7.75
C LYS A 83 23.11 -15.59 8.67
N GLU A 84 22.62 -14.46 8.18
CA GLU A 84 22.57 -13.20 8.92
C GLU A 84 21.16 -12.59 8.81
N ALA A 85 20.74 -11.88 9.84
CA ALA A 85 19.48 -11.13 9.81
C ALA A 85 19.59 -10.01 8.76
N ALA A 86 18.61 -9.94 7.86
CA ALA A 86 18.59 -8.97 6.79
C ALA A 86 18.43 -7.54 7.30
N GLY A 87 19.04 -6.61 6.60
CA GLY A 87 18.84 -5.17 6.73
C GLY A 87 19.48 -4.49 5.54
N PRO A 88 18.99 -3.33 5.08
CA PRO A 88 18.01 -2.46 5.75
C PRO A 88 16.53 -2.82 5.50
N ASP A 89 16.24 -3.71 4.54
CA ASP A 89 14.92 -4.31 4.38
C ASP A 89 14.83 -5.57 5.27
N ALA A 90 13.90 -5.57 6.23
CA ALA A 90 13.74 -6.68 7.17
C ALA A 90 12.65 -7.66 6.75
N LEU A 91 11.69 -7.25 5.90
CA LEU A 91 10.47 -8.03 5.62
C LEU A 91 10.30 -8.43 4.17
N ALA A 92 11.11 -7.87 3.27
CA ALA A 92 11.08 -8.11 1.84
C ALA A 92 9.66 -7.97 1.29
N SER A 93 8.92 -6.96 1.76
CA SER A 93 7.51 -6.79 1.44
C SER A 93 7.11 -5.32 1.43
N GLN A 94 5.92 -5.08 0.89
CA GLN A 94 5.20 -3.82 1.04
C GLN A 94 3.97 -4.04 1.93
N ALA A 95 3.55 -2.99 2.63
CA ALA A 95 2.39 -2.97 3.51
C ALA A 95 2.49 -3.90 4.73
N ALA A 96 3.60 -3.79 5.49
CA ALA A 96 3.71 -4.40 6.82
C ALA A 96 2.66 -3.86 7.83
N LEU A 97 2.03 -2.74 7.50
CA LEU A 97 0.84 -2.23 8.14
C LEU A 97 -0.09 -1.59 7.10
N THR A 98 -1.37 -1.50 7.43
CA THR A 98 -2.39 -0.85 6.60
C THR A 98 -3.47 -0.17 7.45
N ILE A 99 -4.27 0.69 6.84
CA ILE A 99 -5.39 1.40 7.46
C ILE A 99 -6.68 1.06 6.70
N SER A 100 -7.77 0.84 7.44
CA SER A 100 -9.12 0.73 6.90
C SER A 100 -10.08 1.51 7.80
N GLY A 101 -10.64 2.59 7.27
CA GLY A 101 -11.42 3.56 8.05
C GLY A 101 -10.59 4.15 9.20
N ASN A 102 -11.08 3.99 10.44
CA ASN A 102 -10.37 4.42 11.65
C ASN A 102 -9.59 3.28 12.32
N TYR A 103 -9.31 2.19 11.59
CA TYR A 103 -8.56 1.06 12.13
C TYR A 103 -7.22 0.91 11.43
N LEU A 104 -6.21 0.52 12.21
CA LEU A 104 -4.86 0.23 11.74
C LEU A 104 -4.53 -1.23 12.07
N PHE A 105 -3.94 -1.94 11.11
CA PHE A 105 -3.51 -3.34 11.26
C PHE A 105 -2.00 -3.41 11.05
N ALA A 106 -1.28 -4.08 11.95
CA ALA A 106 0.17 -4.21 11.92
C ALA A 106 0.60 -5.66 12.09
N VAL A 107 1.49 -6.14 11.23
CA VAL A 107 2.04 -7.50 11.33
C VAL A 107 3.15 -7.57 12.37
N ASN A 108 3.26 -8.72 13.04
CA ASN A 108 4.31 -9.03 14.01
C ASN A 108 5.04 -10.32 13.59
N PRO A 109 6.04 -10.21 12.70
CA PRO A 109 6.64 -11.35 12.02
C PRO A 109 7.38 -12.30 12.97
N GLY A 110 7.90 -11.81 14.09
CA GLY A 110 8.60 -12.63 15.10
C GLY A 110 7.69 -13.39 16.05
N SER A 111 6.41 -13.01 16.13
CA SER A 111 5.42 -13.68 16.96
C SER A 111 4.32 -14.40 16.18
N ASN A 112 4.37 -14.34 14.84
CA ASN A 112 3.30 -14.86 13.96
C ASN A 112 1.91 -14.34 14.33
N THR A 113 1.79 -13.03 14.59
CA THR A 113 0.50 -12.38 14.90
C THR A 113 0.26 -11.15 14.05
N VAL A 114 -1.00 -10.69 14.03
CA VAL A 114 -1.40 -9.36 13.56
C VAL A 114 -2.13 -8.63 14.68
N THR A 115 -1.87 -7.34 14.84
CA THR A 115 -2.50 -6.49 15.87
C THR A 115 -3.38 -5.43 15.20
N MET A 116 -4.54 -5.16 15.79
CA MET A 116 -5.47 -4.12 15.35
C MET A 116 -5.53 -2.99 16.37
N PHE A 117 -5.61 -1.76 15.88
CA PHE A 117 -5.79 -0.55 16.69
C PHE A 117 -6.97 0.26 16.17
N SER A 118 -7.70 0.93 17.07
CA SER A 118 -8.51 2.10 16.72
C SER A 118 -7.63 3.34 16.74
N ILE A 119 -7.78 4.18 15.72
CA ILE A 119 -7.19 5.50 15.60
C ILE A 119 -8.17 6.52 16.19
N ASP A 120 -7.72 7.33 17.15
CA ASP A 120 -8.54 8.43 17.67
C ASP A 120 -8.74 9.52 16.58
N PRO A 121 -9.99 9.80 16.18
CA PRO A 121 -10.26 10.77 15.12
C PRO A 121 -9.89 12.22 15.49
N LYS A 122 -9.74 12.54 16.78
CA LYS A 122 -9.30 13.86 17.26
C LYS A 122 -7.79 13.96 17.42
N ASN A 123 -7.12 12.85 17.67
CA ASN A 123 -5.67 12.77 17.78
C ASN A 123 -5.16 11.49 17.12
N PRO A 124 -4.82 11.52 15.83
CA PRO A 124 -4.36 10.35 15.09
C PRO A 124 -3.13 9.64 15.68
N LEU A 125 -2.35 10.31 16.53
CA LEU A 125 -1.19 9.71 17.20
C LEU A 125 -1.56 8.83 18.40
N ARG A 126 -2.83 8.86 18.82
CA ARG A 126 -3.34 8.05 19.93
C ARG A 126 -4.01 6.80 19.38
N LEU A 127 -3.27 5.70 19.40
CA LEU A 127 -3.75 4.37 19.03
C LEU A 127 -4.21 3.62 20.28
N THR A 128 -5.33 2.90 20.17
CA THR A 128 -5.82 1.99 21.22
C THR A 128 -5.92 0.59 20.62
N MET A 129 -5.19 -0.37 21.19
CA MET A 129 -5.27 -1.76 20.73
C MET A 129 -6.69 -2.30 20.94
N LEU A 130 -7.23 -2.99 19.93
CA LEU A 130 -8.54 -3.63 19.99
C LEU A 130 -8.36 -5.15 20.10
N GLY A 131 -8.76 -5.70 21.25
CA GLY A 131 -8.57 -7.12 21.54
C GLY A 131 -7.13 -7.42 21.96
N GLN A 132 -6.57 -8.49 21.41
CA GLN A 132 -5.20 -8.96 21.63
C GLN A 132 -4.57 -9.29 20.26
N PRO A 133 -3.23 -9.40 20.15
CA PRO A 133 -2.60 -9.86 18.93
C PRO A 133 -3.17 -11.22 18.50
N VAL A 134 -3.66 -11.30 17.27
CA VAL A 134 -4.31 -12.51 16.74
C VAL A 134 -3.27 -13.36 16.01
N PRO A 135 -3.09 -14.65 16.41
CA PRO A 135 -2.23 -15.57 15.68
C PRO A 135 -2.68 -15.74 14.23
N VAL A 136 -1.73 -15.62 13.31
CA VAL A 136 -1.95 -15.95 11.89
C VAL A 136 -1.67 -17.42 11.64
N LEU A 137 -2.18 -17.96 10.52
CA LEU A 137 -2.00 -19.39 10.19
C LEU A 137 -0.68 -19.69 9.47
N GLY A 138 -0.08 -18.67 8.85
CA GLY A 138 1.23 -18.76 8.24
C GLY A 138 2.36 -18.35 9.19
N ASP A 139 3.58 -18.64 8.79
CA ASP A 139 4.77 -18.16 9.49
C ASP A 139 5.12 -16.73 9.01
N PHE A 140 5.91 -15.98 9.78
CA PHE A 140 6.51 -14.72 9.35
C PHE A 140 5.54 -13.79 8.57
N PRO A 141 4.43 -13.33 9.19
CA PRO A 141 3.51 -12.39 8.54
C PRO A 141 4.26 -11.10 8.19
N ASN A 142 4.31 -10.78 6.90
CA ASN A 142 5.12 -9.68 6.39
C ASN A 142 4.31 -8.63 5.60
N THR A 143 3.03 -8.89 5.32
CA THR A 143 2.15 -7.93 4.64
C THR A 143 0.70 -8.08 5.09
N VAL A 144 -0.07 -6.99 5.12
CA VAL A 144 -1.47 -6.99 5.53
C VAL A 144 -2.32 -6.05 4.66
N ALA A 145 -3.52 -6.50 4.33
CA ALA A 145 -4.55 -5.75 3.61
C ALA A 145 -5.84 -5.76 4.43
N ALA A 146 -6.64 -4.70 4.30
CA ALA A 146 -7.95 -4.62 4.93
C ALA A 146 -8.96 -3.99 3.97
N SER A 147 -10.15 -4.58 3.92
CA SER A 147 -11.29 -4.12 3.13
C SER A 147 -12.31 -3.47 4.06
N ALA A 148 -12.57 -2.18 3.84
CA ALA A 148 -13.58 -1.44 4.59
C ALA A 148 -15.01 -1.84 4.18
N LYS A 149 -15.21 -2.10 2.88
CA LYS A 149 -16.49 -2.52 2.30
C LYS A 149 -16.96 -3.85 2.89
N ASN A 150 -16.03 -4.79 3.09
CA ASN A 150 -16.35 -6.16 3.49
C ASN A 150 -16.03 -6.46 4.96
N ASN A 151 -15.37 -5.55 5.68
CA ASN A 151 -14.86 -5.76 7.05
C ASN A 151 -13.94 -6.98 7.17
N ILE A 152 -13.06 -7.19 6.18
CA ILE A 152 -12.11 -8.30 6.14
C ILE A 152 -10.68 -7.77 6.26
N VAL A 153 -9.85 -8.41 7.08
CA VAL A 153 -8.39 -8.24 7.09
C VAL A 153 -7.75 -9.52 6.58
N CYS A 154 -6.75 -9.40 5.72
CA CYS A 154 -5.99 -10.52 5.16
C CYS A 154 -4.51 -10.30 5.40
N VAL A 155 -3.83 -11.33 5.91
CA VAL A 155 -2.40 -11.30 6.22
C VAL A 155 -1.67 -12.26 5.31
N GLY A 156 -0.69 -11.73 4.58
CA GLY A 156 0.27 -12.50 3.80
C GLY A 156 1.46 -12.89 4.66
N SER A 157 1.79 -14.16 4.62
CA SER A 157 2.81 -14.82 5.42
C SER A 157 3.83 -15.50 4.53
N SER A 158 5.10 -15.31 4.86
CA SER A 158 6.23 -16.01 4.23
C SER A 158 6.70 -17.16 5.12
N GLY A 159 7.91 -17.66 4.90
CA GLY A 159 8.47 -18.74 5.72
C GLY A 159 7.95 -20.13 5.36
N ALA A 160 8.19 -21.12 6.24
CA ALA A 160 7.88 -22.52 5.99
C ALA A 160 6.38 -22.77 5.74
N LYS A 161 5.51 -22.08 6.48
CA LYS A 161 4.07 -22.00 6.21
C LYS A 161 3.73 -20.69 5.50
N SER A 162 3.90 -20.67 4.19
CA SER A 162 3.60 -19.48 3.38
C SER A 162 2.18 -19.49 2.82
N GLY A 163 1.52 -18.33 2.82
CA GLY A 163 0.17 -18.19 2.30
C GLY A 163 -0.56 -16.96 2.83
N ILE A 164 -1.86 -16.89 2.53
CA ILE A 164 -2.73 -15.79 2.93
C ILE A 164 -3.86 -16.34 3.81
N ALA A 165 -4.02 -15.77 5.00
CA ALA A 165 -5.15 -16.05 5.89
C ALA A 165 -5.93 -14.76 6.14
N CYS A 166 -7.25 -14.85 6.19
CA CYS A 166 -8.13 -13.71 6.36
C CYS A 166 -9.02 -13.88 7.60
N ALA A 167 -9.54 -12.78 8.12
CA ALA A 167 -10.48 -12.77 9.23
C ALA A 167 -11.45 -11.59 9.08
N PRO A 168 -12.69 -11.71 9.57
CA PRO A 168 -13.53 -10.53 9.77
C PRO A 168 -12.92 -9.65 10.86
N PHE A 169 -13.15 -8.34 10.81
CA PHE A 169 -12.81 -7.42 11.89
C PHE A 169 -14.00 -6.53 12.27
N SER A 170 -13.96 -5.98 13.48
CA SER A 170 -14.97 -5.03 13.96
C SER A 170 -14.36 -4.09 15.00
N ALA A 171 -15.18 -3.20 15.57
CA ALA A 171 -14.78 -2.38 16.72
C ALA A 171 -14.30 -3.18 17.95
N ARG A 172 -14.53 -4.50 17.99
CA ARG A 172 -14.05 -5.40 19.05
C ARG A 172 -12.67 -6.02 18.78
N GLY A 173 -12.10 -5.80 17.59
CA GLY A 173 -10.84 -6.42 17.17
C GLY A 173 -11.01 -7.36 15.97
N ILE A 174 -9.94 -8.11 15.69
CA ILE A 174 -9.89 -9.12 14.62
C ILE A 174 -10.54 -10.42 15.13
N GLY A 175 -11.37 -11.02 14.29
CA GLY A 175 -11.97 -12.33 14.53
C GLY A 175 -10.98 -13.48 14.38
N LYS A 176 -11.50 -14.72 14.34
CA LYS A 176 -10.67 -15.89 14.07
C LYS A 176 -10.22 -15.88 12.60
N MET A 177 -8.94 -16.19 12.37
CA MET A 177 -8.43 -16.46 11.02
C MET A 177 -9.15 -17.67 10.41
N ASP A 178 -9.46 -17.57 9.12
CA ASP A 178 -10.17 -18.58 8.35
C ASP A 178 -9.28 -19.80 8.05
N GLN A 179 -8.72 -19.88 6.85
CA GLN A 179 -7.81 -20.91 6.40
C GLN A 179 -6.63 -20.29 5.64
N LEU A 180 -5.52 -21.02 5.62
CA LEU A 180 -4.36 -20.59 4.85
C LEU A 180 -4.59 -20.91 3.37
N ARG A 181 -4.49 -19.90 2.51
CA ARG A 181 -4.40 -20.00 1.05
C ARG A 181 -2.92 -20.16 0.67
N PRO A 182 -2.41 -21.37 0.44
CA PRO A 182 -0.97 -21.58 0.30
C PRO A 182 -0.46 -21.00 -1.03
N VAL A 183 0.73 -20.41 -1.01
CA VAL A 183 1.40 -19.88 -2.22
C VAL A 183 2.50 -20.80 -2.75
N GLY A 184 2.67 -21.98 -2.14
CA GLY A 184 3.56 -23.03 -2.62
C GLY A 184 5.06 -22.75 -2.48
N LEU A 185 5.47 -21.83 -1.60
CA LEU A 185 6.89 -21.54 -1.38
C LEU A 185 7.55 -22.62 -0.49
N LYS A 186 8.75 -23.04 -0.87
CA LYS A 186 9.60 -23.97 -0.11
C LYS A 186 10.65 -23.19 0.70
N GLN A 187 10.23 -22.59 1.80
CA GLN A 187 11.04 -21.68 2.61
C GLN A 187 11.37 -22.25 4.00
N THR A 188 12.35 -21.63 4.67
CA THR A 188 12.58 -21.82 6.12
C THR A 188 11.84 -20.76 6.93
N THR A 189 11.80 -20.87 8.26
CA THR A 189 11.34 -19.79 9.14
C THR A 189 12.47 -19.42 10.12
N PRO A 190 12.98 -18.17 10.12
CA PRO A 190 12.65 -17.07 9.19
C PRO A 190 12.97 -17.42 7.72
N PRO A 191 12.30 -16.78 6.75
CA PRO A 191 12.54 -17.02 5.33
C PRO A 191 13.95 -16.59 4.91
N VAL A 192 14.53 -17.30 3.93
CA VAL A 192 15.75 -16.85 3.25
C VAL A 192 15.34 -16.04 2.03
N GLY A 193 15.70 -14.76 2.02
CA GLY A 193 15.18 -13.78 1.07
C GLY A 193 16.26 -12.98 0.34
N PRO A 194 15.85 -12.02 -0.51
CA PRO A 194 14.48 -11.53 -0.65
C PRO A 194 13.59 -12.34 -1.63
N THR A 195 14.15 -13.22 -2.46
CA THR A 195 13.38 -14.05 -3.41
C THR A 195 12.52 -15.11 -2.71
N LEU A 196 11.59 -15.73 -3.44
CA LEU A 196 10.73 -16.81 -2.93
C LEU A 196 9.99 -16.46 -1.63
N THR A 197 9.40 -15.25 -1.57
CA THR A 197 8.60 -14.75 -0.43
C THR A 197 7.34 -14.06 -0.94
N VAL A 198 6.33 -13.92 -0.07
CA VAL A 198 5.15 -13.10 -0.35
C VAL A 198 5.57 -11.63 -0.29
N SER A 199 5.27 -10.85 -1.33
CA SER A 199 5.68 -9.45 -1.42
C SER A 199 4.63 -8.50 -0.88
N GLN A 200 3.38 -8.73 -1.24
CA GLN A 200 2.28 -7.87 -0.82
C GLN A 200 0.95 -8.60 -0.96
N VAL A 201 0.03 -8.35 -0.03
CA VAL A 201 -1.39 -8.61 -0.18
C VAL A 201 -2.13 -7.27 -0.23
N PHE A 202 -3.12 -7.11 -1.12
CA PHE A 202 -3.90 -5.87 -1.27
C PHE A 202 -5.23 -6.12 -1.96
N PHE A 203 -6.26 -5.33 -1.66
CA PHE A 203 -7.55 -5.41 -2.33
C PHE A 203 -7.57 -4.58 -3.62
N SER A 204 -8.39 -4.98 -4.60
CA SER A 204 -8.79 -4.18 -5.75
C SER A 204 -9.49 -2.89 -5.31
N GLY A 205 -9.58 -1.90 -6.21
CA GLY A 205 -10.16 -0.59 -5.89
C GLY A 205 -11.65 -0.64 -5.50
N ASP A 206 -12.38 -1.62 -5.99
CA ASP A 206 -13.77 -1.94 -5.63
C ASP A 206 -13.91 -2.89 -4.43
N GLU A 207 -12.77 -3.37 -3.91
CA GLU A 207 -12.64 -4.37 -2.85
C GLU A 207 -13.36 -5.71 -3.14
N GLU A 208 -13.55 -6.07 -4.42
CA GLU A 208 -14.18 -7.33 -4.84
C GLU A 208 -13.16 -8.44 -5.14
N THR A 209 -11.88 -8.11 -5.16
CA THR A 209 -10.79 -9.05 -5.38
C THR A 209 -9.65 -8.78 -4.41
N LEU A 210 -9.11 -9.82 -3.79
CA LEU A 210 -7.85 -9.80 -3.08
C LEU A 210 -6.72 -10.23 -4.01
N PHE A 211 -5.73 -9.37 -4.19
CA PHE A 211 -4.51 -9.67 -4.89
C PHE A 211 -3.38 -10.03 -3.93
N THR A 212 -2.46 -10.87 -4.40
CA THR A 212 -1.17 -11.08 -3.75
C THR A 212 -0.07 -11.17 -4.80
N THR A 213 1.07 -10.54 -4.56
CA THR A 213 2.28 -10.75 -5.37
C THR A 213 3.25 -11.65 -4.62
N VAL A 214 3.83 -12.60 -5.33
CA VAL A 214 4.80 -13.58 -4.80
C VAL A 214 6.04 -13.55 -5.67
N LYS A 215 7.19 -13.36 -5.04
CA LYS A 215 8.48 -13.31 -5.74
C LYS A 215 8.90 -14.68 -6.25
N GLY A 216 9.34 -14.70 -7.49
CA GLY A 216 10.14 -15.78 -8.03
C GLY A 216 11.59 -15.70 -7.55
N ASP A 217 12.46 -16.41 -8.28
CA ASP A 217 13.89 -16.44 -8.10
C ASP A 217 14.59 -16.63 -9.45
N PRO A 218 15.26 -15.59 -9.97
CA PRO A 218 16.02 -15.67 -11.21
C PRO A 218 17.12 -16.75 -11.18
N THR A 219 17.70 -17.03 -10.00
CA THR A 219 18.84 -17.96 -9.87
C THR A 219 18.42 -19.43 -10.00
N THR A 220 17.16 -19.72 -9.70
CA THR A 220 16.56 -21.06 -9.81
C THR A 220 15.50 -21.16 -10.91
N ASN A 221 15.39 -20.13 -11.75
CA ASN A 221 14.43 -20.02 -12.85
C ASN A 221 12.96 -20.20 -12.41
N VAL A 222 12.63 -19.70 -11.22
CA VAL A 222 11.26 -19.66 -10.71
C VAL A 222 10.67 -18.29 -11.03
N SER A 223 9.58 -18.25 -11.80
CA SER A 223 8.86 -16.98 -12.06
C SER A 223 8.03 -16.56 -10.84
N GLY A 224 7.86 -15.24 -10.68
CA GLY A 224 6.90 -14.68 -9.74
C GLY A 224 5.46 -15.01 -10.16
N THR A 225 4.55 -14.91 -9.20
CA THR A 225 3.12 -15.14 -9.43
C THR A 225 2.27 -14.01 -8.87
N LEU A 226 1.17 -13.72 -9.56
CA LEU A 226 0.09 -12.90 -9.09
C LEU A 226 -1.04 -13.84 -8.64
N GLY A 227 -1.40 -13.78 -7.37
CA GLY A 227 -2.59 -14.43 -6.86
C GLY A 227 -3.80 -13.51 -6.99
N VAL A 228 -4.91 -14.08 -7.45
CA VAL A 228 -6.21 -13.41 -7.65
C VAL A 228 -7.28 -14.22 -6.92
N PHE A 229 -7.84 -13.66 -5.84
CA PHE A 229 -8.84 -14.31 -5.00
C PHE A 229 -10.11 -13.46 -4.97
N PRO A 230 -11.23 -13.93 -5.52
CA PRO A 230 -12.51 -13.22 -5.41
C PRO A 230 -12.93 -13.01 -3.96
N VAL A 231 -13.65 -11.92 -3.70
CA VAL A 231 -14.37 -11.70 -2.44
C VAL A 231 -15.81 -12.13 -2.64
N ASP A 232 -16.17 -13.23 -1.98
CA ASP A 232 -17.51 -13.80 -2.03
C ASP A 232 -18.44 -13.03 -1.10
N GLN A 233 -19.50 -12.47 -1.68
CA GLN A 233 -20.58 -11.83 -0.92
C GLN A 233 -21.52 -12.89 -0.36
N PRO A 234 -21.98 -12.73 0.89
CA PRO A 234 -22.90 -13.68 1.49
C PRO A 234 -24.26 -13.64 0.80
N CYS A 235 -24.90 -14.81 0.66
CA CYS A 235 -26.26 -14.92 0.14
C CYS A 235 -27.32 -14.48 1.17
N ASP A 236 -27.06 -14.67 2.47
CA ASP A 236 -27.87 -14.12 3.57
C ASP A 236 -27.16 -12.91 4.17
N THR A 237 -27.89 -11.80 4.33
CA THR A 237 -27.44 -10.57 5.01
C THR A 237 -26.88 -10.74 6.43
N ARG A 238 -27.09 -11.91 7.05
CA ARG A 238 -26.55 -12.27 8.38
C ARG A 238 -25.14 -12.86 8.34
N ASP A 239 -24.69 -13.35 7.19
CA ASP A 239 -23.33 -13.86 7.02
C ASP A 239 -22.36 -12.72 6.67
N THR A 240 -21.06 -12.98 6.83
CA THR A 240 -20.01 -12.02 6.49
C THR A 240 -19.38 -12.39 5.16
N ALA A 241 -19.00 -11.39 4.37
CA ALA A 241 -18.18 -11.61 3.18
C ALA A 241 -16.90 -12.38 3.53
N THR A 242 -16.45 -13.20 2.58
CA THR A 242 -15.24 -14.02 2.73
C THR A 242 -14.37 -13.91 1.50
N VAL A 243 -13.07 -14.12 1.64
CA VAL A 243 -12.20 -14.26 0.47
C VAL A 243 -12.24 -15.72 0.02
N SER A 244 -12.37 -15.97 -1.28
CA SER A 244 -12.40 -17.32 -1.83
C SER A 244 -11.12 -18.09 -1.50
N THR A 245 -11.27 -19.40 -1.34
CA THR A 245 -10.17 -20.34 -1.08
C THR A 245 -9.52 -20.85 -2.36
N ASP A 246 -10.24 -20.72 -3.48
CA ASP A 246 -9.90 -21.30 -4.78
C ASP A 246 -9.37 -20.24 -5.75
N GLY A 247 -8.65 -19.24 -5.22
CA GLY A 247 -8.03 -18.21 -6.03
C GLY A 247 -6.91 -18.76 -6.92
N LYS A 248 -6.58 -17.98 -7.94
CA LYS A 248 -5.67 -18.39 -9.02
C LYS A 248 -4.30 -17.79 -8.80
N LEU A 249 -3.26 -18.62 -8.80
CA LEU A 249 -1.86 -18.19 -8.82
C LEU A 249 -1.36 -18.20 -10.26
N THR A 250 -1.31 -17.03 -10.87
CA THR A 250 -0.98 -16.86 -12.28
C THR A 250 0.47 -16.41 -12.44
N LYS A 251 1.24 -17.11 -13.28
CA LYS A 251 2.53 -16.62 -13.74
C LYS A 251 2.27 -15.50 -14.75
N VAL A 252 2.94 -14.37 -14.58
CA VAL A 252 2.83 -13.25 -15.52
C VAL A 252 4.10 -13.23 -16.39
N ASP A 253 3.96 -13.57 -17.66
CA ASP A 253 5.08 -13.64 -18.59
C ASP A 253 5.81 -12.30 -18.67
N GLY A 254 7.14 -12.36 -18.61
CA GLY A 254 8.00 -11.18 -18.57
C GLY A 254 8.21 -10.56 -17.18
N THR A 255 7.63 -11.14 -16.12
CA THR A 255 7.90 -10.81 -14.71
C THR A 255 8.68 -11.91 -14.02
N VAL A 256 9.41 -11.56 -12.97
CA VAL A 256 10.25 -12.50 -12.21
C VAL A 256 10.13 -12.26 -10.71
N VAL A 257 10.34 -11.03 -10.23
CA VAL A 257 10.46 -10.72 -8.80
C VAL A 257 9.38 -9.73 -8.37
N LEU A 258 8.13 -9.96 -8.77
CA LEU A 258 6.97 -9.11 -8.44
C LEU A 258 6.99 -8.66 -6.96
N PHE A 259 7.15 -7.36 -6.72
CA PHE A 259 7.26 -6.79 -5.38
C PHE A 259 6.04 -5.90 -5.08
N GLY A 260 6.26 -4.59 -5.07
CA GLY A 260 5.34 -3.58 -4.60
C GLY A 260 4.30 -3.33 -5.65
N SER A 261 3.05 -3.26 -5.21
CA SER A 261 1.89 -3.20 -6.06
C SER A 261 0.89 -2.17 -5.55
N SER A 262 0.20 -1.53 -6.48
CA SER A 262 -0.88 -0.58 -6.19
C SER A 262 -1.98 -0.72 -7.23
N THR A 263 -3.22 -0.59 -6.78
CA THR A 263 -4.36 -0.40 -7.69
C THR A 263 -4.22 0.95 -8.39
N ILE A 264 -4.65 1.01 -9.65
CA ILE A 264 -4.73 2.25 -10.41
C ILE A 264 -6.17 2.76 -10.33
N GLN A 265 -6.34 4.03 -9.95
CA GLN A 265 -7.67 4.60 -9.76
C GLN A 265 -8.48 4.54 -11.06
N ASN A 266 -9.75 4.12 -10.96
CA ASN A 266 -10.68 3.96 -12.09
C ASN A 266 -10.17 2.99 -13.17
N SER A 267 -9.39 1.98 -12.79
CA SER A 267 -8.89 0.94 -13.68
C SER A 267 -8.93 -0.43 -13.00
N THR A 268 -9.06 -1.49 -13.78
CA THR A 268 -8.81 -2.87 -13.34
C THR A 268 -7.34 -3.26 -13.47
N ASP A 269 -6.53 -2.42 -14.12
CA ASP A 269 -5.08 -2.59 -14.17
C ASP A 269 -4.45 -2.36 -12.79
N ILE A 270 -3.32 -3.02 -12.56
CA ILE A 270 -2.50 -2.81 -11.38
C ILE A 270 -1.11 -2.32 -11.79
N PHE A 271 -0.54 -1.42 -11.00
CA PHE A 271 0.86 -1.06 -11.11
C PHE A 271 1.68 -2.00 -10.23
N VAL A 272 2.79 -2.51 -10.76
CA VAL A 272 3.72 -3.37 -10.04
C VAL A 272 5.16 -2.93 -10.25
N THR A 273 6.02 -3.22 -9.30
CA THR A 273 7.48 -3.17 -9.43
C THR A 273 8.05 -4.57 -9.52
N ASP A 274 9.19 -4.66 -10.19
CA ASP A 274 9.94 -5.89 -10.31
C ASP A 274 11.44 -5.54 -10.37
N PRO A 275 12.25 -5.84 -9.34
CA PRO A 275 13.66 -5.50 -9.29
C PRO A 275 14.48 -6.20 -10.39
N ALA A 276 13.91 -7.13 -11.16
CA ALA A 276 14.57 -7.64 -12.37
C ALA A 276 14.63 -6.60 -13.51
N PHE A 277 13.72 -5.63 -13.57
CA PHE A 277 13.73 -4.58 -14.62
C PHE A 277 13.30 -3.18 -14.17
N GLY A 278 12.37 -3.03 -13.22
CA GLY A 278 11.95 -1.74 -12.68
C GLY A 278 10.46 -1.70 -12.35
N ALA A 279 9.64 -1.35 -13.34
CA ALA A 279 8.20 -1.11 -13.15
C ALA A 279 7.35 -1.57 -14.34
N ALA A 280 6.13 -2.03 -14.07
CA ALA A 280 5.16 -2.45 -15.08
C ALA A 280 3.72 -2.10 -14.69
N VAL A 281 2.88 -1.98 -15.71
CA VAL A 281 1.42 -1.97 -15.58
C VAL A 281 0.91 -3.32 -16.06
N LEU A 282 0.15 -4.01 -15.23
CA LEU A 282 -0.46 -5.29 -15.56
C LEU A 282 -1.94 -5.09 -15.83
N SER A 283 -2.41 -5.63 -16.96
CA SER A 283 -3.83 -5.87 -17.17
C SER A 283 -4.20 -7.15 -16.43
N VAL A 284 -5.27 -7.11 -15.64
CA VAL A 284 -5.74 -8.25 -14.86
C VAL A 284 -7.22 -8.49 -15.15
N ASP A 285 -7.54 -9.73 -15.50
CA ASP A 285 -8.90 -10.24 -15.54
C ASP A 285 -9.18 -10.93 -14.20
N ALA A 286 -10.04 -10.33 -13.39
CA ALA A 286 -10.35 -10.82 -12.05
C ALA A 286 -11.14 -12.16 -12.07
N GLU A 287 -11.92 -12.42 -13.13
CA GLU A 287 -12.73 -13.63 -13.25
C GLU A 287 -11.85 -14.81 -13.69
N SER A 288 -11.08 -14.62 -14.77
CA SER A 288 -10.19 -15.67 -15.27
C SER A 288 -8.90 -15.78 -14.47
N GLY A 289 -8.52 -14.77 -13.69
CA GLY A 289 -7.24 -14.65 -13.00
C GLY A 289 -6.06 -14.43 -13.94
N ALA A 290 -6.32 -14.27 -15.24
CA ALA A 290 -5.28 -14.02 -16.23
C ALA A 290 -4.69 -12.62 -16.05
N ALA A 291 -3.37 -12.50 -16.22
CA ALA A 291 -2.69 -11.23 -16.16
C ALA A 291 -1.58 -11.15 -17.20
N SER A 292 -1.38 -9.96 -17.76
CA SER A 292 -0.38 -9.69 -18.79
C SER A 292 0.21 -8.30 -18.64
N ILE A 293 1.43 -8.11 -19.12
CA ILE A 293 2.09 -6.80 -19.12
C ILE A 293 1.45 -5.92 -20.19
N LYS A 294 0.85 -4.80 -19.78
CA LYS A 294 0.32 -3.75 -20.64
C LYS A 294 1.40 -2.72 -21.00
N GLY A 295 2.30 -2.42 -20.06
CA GLY A 295 3.42 -1.51 -20.24
C GLY A 295 4.54 -1.82 -19.26
N LYS A 296 5.79 -1.52 -19.63
CA LYS A 296 6.98 -1.83 -18.84
C LYS A 296 8.07 -0.76 -19.03
N ALA A 297 8.73 -0.39 -17.95
CA ALA A 297 9.98 0.36 -17.99
C ALA A 297 11.13 -0.39 -17.34
N THR A 298 12.26 -0.37 -18.05
CA THR A 298 13.56 -0.70 -17.48
C THR A 298 14.12 0.53 -16.79
N ILE A 299 14.35 0.45 -15.48
CA ILE A 299 14.95 1.53 -14.70
C ILE A 299 16.46 1.33 -14.66
N GLU A 300 17.18 2.14 -15.43
CA GLU A 300 18.63 2.04 -15.54
C GLU A 300 19.33 2.28 -14.20
N GLY A 301 20.35 1.45 -13.93
CA GLY A 301 21.16 1.54 -12.72
C GLY A 301 20.45 1.14 -11.42
N GLN A 302 19.23 0.57 -11.48
CA GLN A 302 18.59 0.04 -10.28
C GLN A 302 19.45 -1.06 -9.62
N LYS A 303 19.27 -1.21 -8.31
CA LYS A 303 19.81 -2.31 -7.52
C LYS A 303 18.69 -3.26 -7.10
N ALA A 304 17.58 -2.71 -6.62
CA ALA A 304 16.33 -3.39 -6.37
C ALA A 304 15.18 -2.38 -6.24
N THR A 305 14.60 -1.94 -7.37
CA THR A 305 13.39 -1.11 -7.32
C THR A 305 12.20 -1.96 -6.89
N CYS A 306 11.66 -1.68 -5.71
CA CYS A 306 10.77 -2.59 -5.01
C CYS A 306 9.48 -1.93 -4.51
N TRP A 307 9.50 -0.73 -3.92
CA TRP A 307 8.27 -0.15 -3.34
C TRP A 307 7.61 0.82 -4.30
N VAL A 308 6.29 1.00 -4.14
CA VAL A 308 5.48 1.92 -4.95
C VAL A 308 4.42 2.66 -4.14
N ALA A 309 4.20 3.93 -4.49
CA ALA A 309 2.97 4.66 -4.19
C ALA A 309 2.47 5.42 -5.43
N ILE A 310 1.16 5.46 -5.63
CA ILE A 310 0.54 6.30 -6.66
C ILE A 310 0.10 7.62 -6.02
N SER A 311 0.53 8.73 -6.60
CA SER A 311 0.16 10.06 -6.16
C SER A 311 -1.26 10.41 -6.61
N PRO A 312 -2.18 10.76 -5.70
CA PRO A 312 -3.51 11.22 -6.08
C PRO A 312 -3.48 12.57 -6.80
N ASP A 313 -2.39 13.33 -6.67
CA ASP A 313 -2.25 14.68 -7.22
C ASP A 313 -1.71 14.71 -8.66
N THR A 314 -0.85 13.75 -9.01
CA THR A 314 -0.23 13.64 -10.34
C THR A 314 -0.73 12.42 -11.14
N ASN A 315 -1.44 11.49 -10.49
CA ASN A 315 -1.86 10.20 -11.05
C ASN A 315 -0.70 9.39 -11.66
N THR A 316 0.51 9.56 -11.10
CA THR A 316 1.73 8.85 -11.47
C THR A 316 2.20 8.00 -10.29
N ALA A 317 2.88 6.91 -10.61
CA ALA A 317 3.53 6.05 -9.63
C ALA A 317 4.91 6.62 -9.27
N PHE A 318 5.27 6.55 -8.01
CA PHE A 318 6.61 6.82 -7.50
C PHE A 318 7.17 5.51 -6.98
N VAL A 319 8.39 5.17 -7.37
CA VAL A 319 9.04 3.91 -7.01
C VAL A 319 10.42 4.15 -6.41
N THR A 320 10.81 3.27 -5.48
CA THR A 320 12.06 3.41 -4.73
C THR A 320 12.86 2.12 -4.66
N ASP A 321 14.15 2.29 -4.36
CA ASP A 321 15.17 1.25 -4.31
C ASP A 321 15.84 1.22 -2.93
N VAL A 322 15.97 0.02 -2.37
CA VAL A 322 16.57 -0.20 -1.04
C VAL A 322 18.03 0.24 -0.96
N SER A 323 18.76 0.20 -2.08
CA SER A 323 20.21 0.46 -2.13
C SER A 323 20.57 1.66 -2.99
N PHE A 324 19.58 2.43 -3.45
CA PHE A 324 19.85 3.61 -4.26
C PHE A 324 18.90 4.76 -3.92
N ASN A 325 19.47 5.82 -3.37
CA ASN A 325 18.73 6.93 -2.78
C ASN A 325 18.23 7.92 -3.83
N ARG A 326 17.17 7.52 -4.52
CA ARG A 326 16.43 8.31 -5.50
C ARG A 326 14.96 7.89 -5.50
N ILE A 327 14.11 8.77 -6.02
CA ILE A 327 12.72 8.44 -6.35
C ILE A 327 12.54 8.55 -7.85
N VAL A 328 11.96 7.51 -8.47
CA VAL A 328 11.63 7.51 -9.90
C VAL A 328 10.12 7.65 -10.05
N GLU A 329 9.69 8.63 -10.82
CA GLU A 329 8.30 8.81 -11.20
C GLU A 329 8.02 8.09 -12.52
N VAL A 330 6.92 7.36 -12.56
CA VAL A 330 6.53 6.46 -13.63
C VAL A 330 5.05 6.66 -13.97
N SER A 331 4.72 6.62 -15.25
CA SER A 331 3.35 6.63 -15.76
C SER A 331 2.56 5.41 -15.27
N THR A 332 1.34 5.62 -14.78
CA THR A 332 0.40 4.54 -14.45
C THR A 332 -0.27 3.93 -15.67
N THR A 333 -0.09 4.52 -16.87
CA THR A 333 -0.72 4.04 -18.11
C THR A 333 0.13 3.00 -18.84
N ASP A 334 1.42 3.26 -18.97
CA ASP A 334 2.34 2.51 -19.84
C ASP A 334 3.69 2.20 -19.17
N ALA A 335 3.84 2.55 -17.89
CA ALA A 335 5.08 2.49 -17.13
C ALA A 335 6.22 3.38 -17.67
N SER A 336 5.98 4.34 -18.58
CA SER A 336 7.05 5.25 -19.04
C SER A 336 7.63 6.10 -17.89
N ILE A 337 8.96 6.22 -17.83
CA ILE A 337 9.66 7.04 -16.83
C ILE A 337 9.39 8.52 -17.13
N LYS A 338 8.93 9.26 -16.12
CA LYS A 338 8.59 10.69 -16.22
C LYS A 338 9.69 11.58 -15.64
N SER A 339 10.22 11.21 -14.48
CA SER A 339 11.28 11.97 -13.82
C SER A 339 12.06 11.09 -12.85
N VAL A 340 13.28 11.54 -12.53
CA VAL A 340 14.14 10.92 -11.52
C VAL A 340 14.62 12.03 -10.59
N THR A 341 14.34 11.89 -9.30
CA THR A 341 14.86 12.80 -8.28
C THR A 341 16.00 12.11 -7.53
N ASP A 342 17.22 12.62 -7.68
CA ASP A 342 18.35 12.23 -6.86
C ASP A 342 18.22 12.82 -5.44
N LEU A 343 18.42 11.96 -4.43
CA LEU A 343 18.33 12.30 -3.02
C LEU A 343 19.64 12.02 -2.28
N SER A 344 20.70 11.62 -2.99
CA SER A 344 22.00 11.23 -2.44
C SER A 344 22.60 12.25 -1.45
N ALA A 345 22.31 13.54 -1.64
CA ALA A 345 22.75 14.63 -0.77
C ALA A 345 22.25 14.53 0.69
N ASN A 346 21.16 13.81 0.97
CA ASN A 346 20.64 13.64 2.33
C ASN A 346 21.35 12.53 3.13
N GLY A 347 22.19 11.71 2.47
CA GLY A 347 23.01 10.68 3.11
C GLY A 347 22.30 9.35 3.43
N ASP A 348 21.04 9.18 3.04
CA ASP A 348 20.32 7.92 3.23
C ASP A 348 20.89 6.81 2.31
N PRO A 349 20.94 5.55 2.79
CA PRO A 349 21.46 4.42 2.00
C PRO A 349 20.53 4.02 0.82
N GLY A 350 19.26 4.40 0.91
CA GLY A 350 18.19 4.00 0.00
C GLY A 350 16.84 4.16 0.67
N LEU A 351 15.77 3.91 -0.08
CA LEU A 351 14.40 4.17 0.33
C LEU A 351 13.56 2.91 0.16
N ILE A 352 12.93 2.51 1.24
CA ILE A 352 11.91 1.48 1.29
C ILE A 352 10.56 2.14 1.60
N ASP A 353 9.47 1.39 1.48
CA ASP A 353 8.12 1.75 1.93
C ASP A 353 7.71 3.22 1.74
N LEU A 354 6.84 3.46 0.77
CA LEU A 354 6.32 4.81 0.53
C LEU A 354 4.80 4.87 0.42
N ARG A 355 4.28 6.05 0.75
CA ARG A 355 2.87 6.41 0.59
C ARG A 355 2.75 7.83 0.07
N ALA A 356 1.69 8.07 -0.68
CA ALA A 356 1.34 9.39 -1.17
C ALA A 356 0.08 9.90 -0.49
N ALA A 357 0.06 11.18 -0.14
CA ALA A 357 -1.12 11.88 0.33
C ALA A 357 -1.04 13.37 -0.02
N GLY A 358 -2.14 13.93 -0.51
CA GLY A 358 -2.11 15.25 -1.13
C GLY A 358 -1.10 15.28 -2.29
N SER A 359 -0.30 16.34 -2.33
CA SER A 359 0.81 16.51 -3.26
C SER A 359 2.14 15.96 -2.73
N PHE A 360 2.15 15.13 -1.69
CA PHE A 360 3.37 14.67 -1.03
C PHE A 360 3.58 13.17 -1.14
N ILE A 361 4.85 12.78 -1.29
CA ILE A 361 5.33 11.40 -1.16
C ILE A 361 6.15 11.30 0.11
N TYR A 362 5.80 10.35 0.97
CA TYR A 362 6.52 10.02 2.19
C TYR A 362 7.26 8.71 1.95
N ALA A 363 8.59 8.74 1.92
CA ALA A 363 9.43 7.58 1.66
C ALA A 363 10.35 7.30 2.86
N LEU A 364 10.29 6.09 3.40
CA LEU A 364 11.08 5.66 4.55
C LEU A 364 12.50 5.27 4.12
N SER A 365 13.51 5.85 4.75
CA SER A 365 14.82 5.21 4.85
C SER A 365 14.92 4.58 6.25
N PRO A 366 15.07 3.26 6.40
CA PRO A 366 15.17 2.64 7.71
C PRO A 366 16.56 2.89 8.34
N GLY A 367 17.52 3.43 7.57
CA GLY A 367 18.92 3.51 7.98
C GLY A 367 19.62 2.15 7.90
N ASN A 368 20.86 2.07 8.36
CA ASN A 368 21.72 0.88 8.22
C ASN A 368 22.48 0.52 9.51
N GLY A 369 22.14 1.19 10.63
CA GLY A 369 22.80 1.04 11.93
C GLY A 369 23.86 2.11 12.20
N THR A 370 24.35 2.82 11.17
CA THR A 370 25.18 4.03 11.33
C THR A 370 24.40 5.29 10.94
N THR A 371 23.63 5.23 9.85
CA THR A 371 22.61 6.22 9.50
C THR A 371 21.32 5.91 10.25
N LEU A 372 20.73 6.94 10.87
CA LEU A 372 19.45 6.84 11.57
C LEU A 372 18.30 6.64 10.58
N PRO A 373 17.19 6.00 11.01
CA PRO A 373 15.96 5.98 10.22
C PRO A 373 15.46 7.40 9.96
N ALA A 374 14.94 7.65 8.76
CA ALA A 374 14.42 8.95 8.34
C ALA A 374 13.25 8.78 7.38
N VAL A 375 12.41 9.80 7.25
CA VAL A 375 11.41 9.90 6.18
C VAL A 375 11.75 11.08 5.30
N THR A 376 11.93 10.81 4.02
CA THR A 376 11.99 11.85 2.98
C THR A 376 10.56 12.24 2.60
N VAL A 377 10.26 13.55 2.70
CA VAL A 377 9.03 14.13 2.16
C VAL A 377 9.36 14.82 0.85
N LEU A 378 8.83 14.29 -0.24
CA LEU A 378 8.98 14.84 -1.59
C LEU A 378 7.68 15.54 -2.00
N ASP A 379 7.76 16.76 -2.51
CA ASP A 379 6.64 17.37 -3.21
C ASP A 379 6.52 16.79 -4.62
N ALA A 380 5.40 16.14 -4.89
CA ALA A 380 5.14 15.38 -6.10
C ALA A 380 5.06 16.26 -7.36
N ARG A 381 4.87 17.58 -7.27
CA ARG A 381 4.82 18.45 -8.45
C ARG A 381 6.19 19.02 -8.78
N SER A 382 6.82 19.63 -7.80
CA SER A 382 8.13 20.27 -7.94
C SER A 382 9.29 19.27 -7.97
N LYS A 383 9.05 18.02 -7.57
CA LYS A 383 10.05 16.95 -7.49
C LYS A 383 11.19 17.25 -6.53
N LYS A 384 10.93 18.10 -5.54
CA LYS A 384 11.90 18.54 -4.54
C LYS A 384 11.66 17.82 -3.22
N GLN A 385 12.74 17.42 -2.57
CA GLN A 385 12.71 17.09 -1.15
C GLN A 385 12.37 18.35 -0.38
N VAL A 386 11.21 18.38 0.27
CA VAL A 386 10.76 19.51 1.10
C VAL A 386 11.05 19.28 2.58
N GLN A 387 11.32 18.03 2.97
CA GLN A 387 11.79 17.69 4.31
C GLN A 387 12.56 16.36 4.29
N HIS A 388 13.58 16.27 5.16
CA HIS A 388 14.22 15.01 5.56
C HIS A 388 14.05 14.89 7.08
N PHE A 389 13.15 14.03 7.52
CA PHE A 389 12.76 13.91 8.92
C PHE A 389 13.43 12.71 9.57
N GLN A 390 14.46 12.93 10.38
CA GLN A 390 15.11 11.86 11.14
C GLN A 390 14.23 11.39 12.30
N ILE A 391 13.99 10.07 12.37
CA ILE A 391 13.23 9.44 13.44
C ILE A 391 14.19 9.08 14.57
N LYS A 392 14.24 9.94 15.60
CA LYS A 392 15.07 9.73 16.78
C LYS A 392 14.24 9.09 17.89
N GLY A 393 14.61 7.89 18.33
CA GLY A 393 13.89 7.16 19.37
C GLY A 393 12.66 6.41 18.83
N LEU A 394 11.59 6.32 19.63
CA LEU A 394 10.33 5.63 19.30
C LEU A 394 10.44 4.12 18.98
N GLY A 395 11.61 3.52 19.21
CA GLY A 395 11.92 2.15 18.80
C GLY A 395 12.38 2.02 17.34
N ALA A 396 12.49 3.13 16.61
CA ALA A 396 12.94 3.12 15.22
C ALA A 396 14.39 2.64 15.12
N SER A 397 14.66 1.79 14.14
CA SER A 397 15.98 1.22 13.84
C SER A 397 16.11 0.86 12.35
N LYS A 398 17.24 0.25 11.96
CA LYS A 398 17.43 -0.33 10.62
C LYS A 398 16.42 -1.43 10.26
N SER A 399 15.62 -1.89 11.21
CA SER A 399 14.51 -2.80 10.98
C SER A 399 13.16 -2.10 10.85
N THR A 400 13.05 -0.77 10.92
CA THR A 400 11.74 -0.06 10.76
C THR A 400 11.17 -0.36 9.37
N GLN A 401 9.88 -0.67 9.26
CA GLN A 401 9.24 -1.06 8.00
C GLN A 401 7.82 -0.53 7.88
N GLY A 402 7.33 -0.54 6.65
CA GLY A 402 5.97 -0.21 6.28
C GLY A 402 5.69 1.29 6.28
N ALA A 403 4.71 1.68 5.47
CA ALA A 403 4.18 3.03 5.44
C ALA A 403 2.66 2.97 5.21
N ALA A 404 1.89 3.64 6.07
CA ALA A 404 0.46 3.87 5.89
C ALA A 404 0.14 5.33 6.26
N VAL A 405 -0.75 5.98 5.50
CA VAL A 405 -1.14 7.38 5.77
C VAL A 405 -2.64 7.45 6.03
N LEU A 406 -3.02 8.12 7.12
CA LEU A 406 -4.41 8.49 7.37
C LEU A 406 -4.71 9.80 6.64
N LEU A 407 -5.80 9.84 5.86
CA LEU A 407 -6.23 11.01 5.09
C LEU A 407 -7.06 12.04 5.89
#